data_AF-A0A1R2BSZ6-F1
#
_entry.id   AF-A0A1R2BSZ6-F1
#
_cell.length_a   1.000
_cell.length_b   1.000
_cell.length_c   1.000
_cell.angle_alpha   90.00
_cell.angle_beta   90.00
_cell.angle_gamma   90.00
#
_symmetry.space_group_name_H-M   'P 1'
#
loop_
_entity.id
_entity.type
_entity.pdbx_description
1 polymer ?
#
loop_
_entity_poly.entity_id
_entity_poly.type
_entity_poly.pdbx_seq_one_letter_code
_entity_poly.pdbx_strand_id
1 'polypeptide(L)'
;MGSSSSSKSKNSNHTAYPLIALQANSISNIQSVTSKYVQNYIPSLLSNLQSAENILKENQHLNSKHERYESLVHSWNLFRNHMKTSEQEMIHFCQEEWEYENRVDDGLVCSHIIAVVIAVYVDWEFKIIDEHDKNVILWAALFHDVAKRGPPEMDTKDPFHPFTSASKALRIFSRLGWVTKNDAVEEAAKYINESFFHYKWGNFMDNSRLPMIYPLLLKATGLIEEIENFSTYREIEMAVPKEQLFVFEIVAIILFHQSFDFDPKYPNFTPLKYDEILKYTSPRLVKLVSIMHKGDNGSYNFPLPMNKWTFGRRIENTTTQILRFFK
;
A
#
# COMPACT_ATOMS: atom_id res chain seq x y z
N MET A 1 7.52 60.08 -32.32
CA MET A 1 8.02 58.75 -31.93
C MET A 1 7.57 58.49 -30.49
N GLY A 2 6.52 57.70 -30.30
CA GLY A 2 5.99 57.37 -28.98
C GLY A 2 5.31 56.02 -29.05
N SER A 3 5.95 54.99 -28.52
CA SER A 3 5.48 53.61 -28.51
C SER A 3 4.74 53.33 -27.21
N SER A 4 3.42 53.13 -27.31
CA SER A 4 2.58 52.65 -26.21
C SER A 4 2.60 51.12 -26.17
N SER A 5 3.17 50.57 -25.09
CA SER A 5 3.16 49.15 -24.78
C SER A 5 1.86 48.77 -24.06
N SER A 6 0.99 48.01 -24.72
CA SER A 6 -0.19 47.41 -24.11
C SER A 6 0.15 46.12 -23.36
N SER A 7 0.14 46.15 -22.04
CA SER A 7 0.18 44.95 -21.19
C SER A 7 -1.24 44.40 -21.01
N LYS A 8 -1.56 43.28 -21.63
CA LYS A 8 -2.77 42.49 -21.32
C LYS A 8 -2.47 41.59 -20.12
N SER A 9 -3.02 41.92 -18.96
CA SER A 9 -3.12 40.99 -17.83
C SER A 9 -4.16 39.92 -18.17
N LYS A 10 -3.77 38.65 -18.12
CA LYS A 10 -4.71 37.53 -18.13
C LYS A 10 -5.13 37.28 -16.68
N ASN A 11 -6.34 37.70 -16.33
CA ASN A 11 -7.04 37.22 -15.14
C ASN A 11 -7.40 35.74 -15.35
N SER A 12 -6.64 34.84 -14.73
CA SER A 12 -7.07 33.45 -14.55
C SER A 12 -8.03 33.41 -13.37
N ASN A 13 -9.33 33.48 -13.67
CA ASN A 13 -10.39 33.15 -12.71
C ASN A 13 -10.31 31.65 -12.40
N HIS A 14 -9.56 31.28 -11.36
CA HIS A 14 -9.75 29.99 -10.70
C HIS A 14 -11.08 30.07 -9.94
N THR A 15 -12.14 29.63 -10.59
CA THR A 15 -13.42 29.36 -9.95
C THR A 15 -13.17 28.33 -8.85
N ALA A 16 -13.29 28.76 -7.59
CA ALA A 16 -13.37 27.86 -6.46
C ALA A 16 -14.51 26.87 -6.75
N TYR A 17 -14.15 25.59 -6.96
CA TYR A 17 -15.15 24.54 -7.09
C TYR A 17 -15.98 24.56 -5.82
N PRO A 18 -17.32 24.52 -5.91
CA PRO A 18 -18.13 24.32 -4.72
C PRO A 18 -17.78 22.92 -4.24
N LEU A 19 -16.96 22.84 -3.19
CA LEU A 19 -16.91 21.69 -2.30
C LEU A 19 -18.35 21.51 -1.83
N ILE A 20 -19.10 20.69 -2.57
CA ILE A 20 -20.44 20.27 -2.23
C ILE A 20 -20.27 19.71 -0.83
N ALA A 21 -20.90 20.38 0.13
CA ALA A 21 -20.98 19.91 1.49
C ALA A 21 -21.50 18.48 1.42
N LEU A 22 -20.60 17.49 1.53
CA LEU A 22 -20.92 16.08 1.66
C LEU A 22 -21.96 16.03 2.78
N GLN A 23 -23.22 15.81 2.40
CA GLN A 23 -24.32 15.92 3.34
C GLN A 23 -24.05 14.90 4.45
N ALA A 24 -24.00 15.38 5.69
CA ALA A 24 -23.72 14.59 6.90
C ALA A 24 -24.68 13.39 7.13
N ASN A 25 -25.64 13.18 6.23
CA ASN A 25 -26.70 12.18 6.33
C ASN A 25 -26.29 10.78 5.85
N SER A 26 -25.15 10.59 5.18
CA SER A 26 -24.61 9.25 4.85
C SER A 26 -23.69 8.66 5.93
N ILE A 27 -23.39 9.42 6.99
CA ILE A 27 -22.42 9.05 8.04
C ILE A 27 -22.96 7.97 9.00
N SER A 28 -24.27 7.70 9.01
CA SER A 28 -24.90 6.77 9.96
C SER A 28 -24.55 5.28 9.76
N ASN A 29 -23.91 4.91 8.65
CA ASN A 29 -23.44 3.53 8.39
C ASN A 29 -21.94 3.33 8.53
N ILE A 30 -21.18 4.37 8.94
CA ILE A 30 -19.76 4.20 9.27
C ILE A 30 -19.71 3.57 10.67
N GLN A 31 -19.73 2.23 10.74
CA GLN A 31 -19.23 1.51 11.92
C GLN A 31 -17.96 2.21 12.42
N SER A 32 -17.87 2.49 13.72
CA SER A 32 -16.80 3.35 14.25
C SER A 32 -15.46 2.87 13.71
N VAL A 33 -14.67 3.76 13.12
CA VAL A 33 -13.40 3.38 12.46
C VAL A 33 -12.44 2.72 13.45
N THR A 34 -12.62 2.98 14.75
CA THR A 34 -11.98 2.22 15.83
C THR A 34 -12.22 0.72 15.74
N SER A 35 -13.42 0.25 15.35
CA SER A 35 -13.70 -1.19 15.15
C SER A 35 -12.79 -1.83 14.09
N LYS A 36 -12.30 -1.07 13.10
CA LYS A 36 -11.45 -1.52 12.00
C LYS A 36 -9.93 -1.52 12.32
N TYR A 37 -9.57 -1.27 13.57
CA TYR A 37 -8.18 -1.39 14.01
C TYR A 37 -7.72 -2.85 13.91
N VAL A 38 -6.48 -3.06 13.47
CA VAL A 38 -5.92 -4.41 13.35
C VAL A 38 -6.06 -5.17 14.68
N GLN A 39 -5.87 -4.50 15.81
CA GLN A 39 -6.02 -5.10 17.15
C GLN A 39 -7.41 -5.71 17.43
N ASN A 40 -8.45 -5.26 16.73
CA ASN A 40 -9.79 -5.82 16.92
C ASN A 40 -10.05 -7.06 16.06
N TYR A 41 -9.35 -7.18 14.94
CA TYR A 41 -9.49 -8.31 14.00
C TYR A 41 -8.41 -9.37 14.21
N ILE A 42 -7.22 -8.94 14.63
CA ILE A 42 -6.01 -9.72 14.86
C ILE A 42 -5.42 -9.28 16.22
N PRO A 43 -6.11 -9.55 17.33
CA PRO A 43 -5.70 -9.07 18.65
C PRO A 43 -4.31 -9.53 19.06
N SER A 44 -3.84 -10.67 18.53
CA SER A 44 -2.48 -11.16 18.81
C SER A 44 -1.39 -10.43 18.04
N LEU A 45 -1.71 -9.63 17.00
CA LEU A 45 -0.69 -9.10 16.09
C LEU A 45 0.36 -8.24 16.79
N LEU A 46 -0.08 -7.27 17.61
CA LEU A 46 0.87 -6.34 18.20
C LEU A 46 1.79 -6.99 19.22
N SER A 47 1.30 -7.90 20.05
CA SER A 47 2.15 -8.62 21.01
C SER A 47 3.13 -9.55 20.28
N ASN A 48 2.72 -10.18 19.19
CA ASN A 48 3.59 -11.01 18.36
C ASN A 48 4.65 -10.17 17.62
N LEU A 49 4.29 -8.99 17.13
CA LEU A 49 5.21 -8.03 16.52
C LEU A 49 6.25 -7.49 17.52
N GLN A 50 5.83 -7.18 18.76
CA GLN A 50 6.75 -6.81 19.84
C GLN A 50 7.73 -7.95 20.16
N SER A 51 7.24 -9.19 20.17
CA SER A 51 8.08 -10.38 20.37
C SER A 51 9.10 -10.54 19.23
N ALA A 52 8.67 -10.34 17.99
CA ALA A 52 9.55 -10.34 16.82
C ALA A 52 10.62 -9.23 16.89
N GLU A 53 10.26 -8.02 17.32
CA GLU A 53 11.23 -6.94 17.52
C GLU A 53 12.28 -7.31 18.59
N ASN A 54 11.88 -7.98 19.67
CA ASN A 54 12.81 -8.42 20.71
C ASN A 54 13.78 -9.49 20.21
N ILE A 55 13.28 -10.47 19.44
CA ILE A 55 14.14 -11.47 18.77
C ILE A 55 15.18 -10.79 17.88
N LEU A 56 14.78 -9.76 17.11
CA LEU A 56 15.72 -9.00 16.31
C LEU A 56 16.81 -8.31 17.14
N LYS A 57 16.43 -7.70 18.27
CA LYS A 57 17.38 -7.03 19.18
C LYS A 57 18.40 -8.01 19.76
N GLU A 58 17.95 -9.21 20.14
CA GLU A 58 18.81 -10.26 20.70
C GLU A 58 19.82 -10.81 19.68
N ASN A 59 19.46 -10.82 18.38
CA ASN A 59 20.29 -11.39 17.32
C ASN A 59 21.23 -10.38 16.61
N GLN A 60 21.29 -9.11 17.03
CA GLN A 60 22.09 -8.07 16.33
C GLN A 60 23.61 -8.28 16.38
N HIS A 61 24.11 -9.11 17.29
CA HIS A 61 25.54 -9.23 17.60
C HIS A 61 26.31 -10.26 16.75
N LEU A 62 25.66 -10.94 15.80
CA LEU A 62 26.25 -12.07 15.09
C LEU A 62 27.18 -11.65 13.95
N ASN A 63 28.46 -11.97 14.10
CA ASN A 63 29.54 -11.38 13.31
C ASN A 63 30.04 -12.24 12.15
N SER A 64 30.03 -13.58 12.23
CA SER A 64 30.55 -14.43 11.14
C SER A 64 29.49 -14.77 10.08
N LYS A 65 29.92 -15.11 8.85
CA LYS A 65 29.02 -15.47 7.74
C LYS A 65 28.24 -16.77 8.01
N HIS A 66 28.86 -17.74 8.67
CA HIS A 66 28.24 -19.04 8.96
C HIS A 66 27.21 -18.91 10.09
N GLU A 67 27.59 -18.27 11.20
CA GLU A 67 26.66 -17.96 12.30
C GLU A 67 25.46 -17.13 11.82
N ARG A 68 25.67 -16.25 10.82
CA ARG A 68 24.57 -15.51 10.20
C ARG A 68 23.55 -16.45 9.54
N TYR A 69 23.96 -17.41 8.73
CA TYR A 69 22.98 -18.29 8.05
C TYR A 69 22.16 -19.10 9.05
N GLU A 70 22.82 -19.75 10.02
CA GLU A 70 22.13 -20.54 11.04
C GLU A 70 21.21 -19.67 11.91
N SER A 71 21.65 -18.47 12.26
CA SER A 71 20.81 -17.50 12.97
C SER A 71 19.63 -17.01 12.13
N LEU A 72 19.81 -16.76 10.83
CA LEU A 72 18.70 -16.36 9.96
C LEU A 72 17.62 -17.45 9.96
N VAL A 73 18.00 -18.71 9.80
CA VAL A 73 17.09 -19.85 9.85
C VAL A 73 16.44 -19.96 11.24
N HIS A 74 17.23 -19.85 12.30
CA HIS A 74 16.73 -19.92 13.68
C HIS A 74 15.73 -18.81 14.01
N SER A 75 16.09 -17.56 13.76
CA SER A 75 15.23 -16.41 13.95
C SER A 75 13.97 -16.49 13.08
N TRP A 76 14.06 -16.98 11.84
CA TRP A 76 12.89 -17.20 11.01
C TRP A 76 11.91 -18.21 11.63
N ASN A 77 12.41 -19.31 12.16
CA ASN A 77 11.59 -20.28 12.89
C ASN A 77 10.95 -19.65 14.13
N LEU A 78 11.66 -18.79 14.87
CA LEU A 78 11.10 -18.05 15.99
C LEU A 78 9.98 -17.11 15.53
N PHE A 79 10.19 -16.32 14.48
CA PHE A 79 9.15 -15.43 13.96
C PHE A 79 7.91 -16.20 13.52
N ARG A 80 8.05 -17.29 12.76
CA ARG A 80 6.90 -18.12 12.36
C ARG A 80 6.16 -18.69 13.57
N ASN A 81 6.88 -19.13 14.60
CA ASN A 81 6.24 -19.62 15.83
C ASN A 81 5.47 -18.53 16.56
N HIS A 82 6.04 -17.33 16.70
CA HIS A 82 5.36 -16.21 17.35
C HIS A 82 4.18 -15.68 16.53
N MET A 83 4.29 -15.63 15.20
CA MET A 83 3.25 -15.10 14.32
C MET A 83 2.12 -16.09 14.05
N LYS A 84 2.23 -17.34 14.50
CA LYS A 84 1.25 -18.41 14.24
C LYS A 84 -0.18 -18.05 14.65
N THR A 85 -0.37 -17.43 15.81
CA THR A 85 -1.71 -17.02 16.26
C THR A 85 -2.27 -15.90 15.39
N SER A 86 -1.45 -14.92 14.99
CA SER A 86 -1.89 -13.84 14.11
C SER A 86 -2.21 -14.35 12.71
N GLU A 87 -1.46 -15.33 12.21
CA GLU A 87 -1.74 -16.02 10.96
C GLU A 87 -3.08 -16.78 11.03
N GLN A 88 -3.38 -17.46 12.12
CA GLN A 88 -4.68 -18.12 12.33
C GLN A 88 -5.84 -17.11 12.39
N GLU A 89 -5.65 -15.98 13.05
CA GLU A 89 -6.61 -14.87 13.07
C GLU A 89 -6.82 -14.27 11.68
N MET A 90 -5.76 -14.08 10.88
CA MET A 90 -5.83 -13.66 9.47
C MET A 90 -6.67 -14.62 8.62
N ILE A 91 -6.40 -15.92 8.74
CA ILE A 91 -7.11 -16.97 8.01
C ILE A 91 -8.62 -16.89 8.26
N HIS A 92 -9.07 -16.46 9.44
CA HIS A 92 -10.50 -16.38 9.75
C HIS A 92 -11.29 -15.46 8.79
N PHE A 93 -10.69 -14.41 8.23
CA PHE A 93 -11.39 -13.45 7.37
C PHE A 93 -10.96 -13.45 5.90
N CYS A 94 -9.80 -14.02 5.59
CA CYS A 94 -9.32 -14.21 4.23
C CYS A 94 -8.90 -15.66 3.95
N GLN A 95 -9.66 -16.64 4.46
CA GLN A 95 -9.32 -18.07 4.37
C GLN A 95 -9.01 -18.51 2.94
N GLU A 96 -9.91 -18.22 1.99
CA GLU A 96 -9.75 -18.65 0.60
C GLU A 96 -8.47 -18.09 -0.03
N GLU A 97 -8.20 -16.82 0.23
CA GLU A 97 -7.04 -16.13 -0.30
C GLU A 97 -5.74 -16.61 0.38
N TRP A 98 -5.74 -16.75 1.70
CA TRP A 98 -4.58 -17.22 2.45
C TRP A 98 -4.25 -18.68 2.14
N GLU A 99 -5.25 -19.55 2.01
CA GLU A 99 -5.04 -20.94 1.60
C GLU A 99 -4.51 -21.05 0.18
N TYR A 100 -4.90 -20.14 -0.72
CA TYR A 100 -4.32 -20.05 -2.04
C TYR A 100 -2.83 -19.70 -1.96
N GLU A 101 -2.48 -18.61 -1.28
CA GLU A 101 -1.07 -18.18 -1.13
C GLU A 101 -0.22 -19.21 -0.38
N ASN A 102 -0.81 -19.94 0.58
CA ASN A 102 -0.10 -20.97 1.32
C ASN A 102 0.24 -22.21 0.46
N ARG A 103 -0.45 -22.40 -0.67
CA ARG A 103 -0.11 -23.45 -1.66
C ARG A 103 0.92 -22.97 -2.67
N VAL A 104 1.05 -21.66 -2.87
CA VAL A 104 2.04 -21.08 -3.78
C VAL A 104 3.42 -21.19 -3.13
N ASP A 105 4.33 -21.87 -3.82
CA ASP A 105 5.71 -22.14 -3.40
C ASP A 105 5.84 -22.61 -1.95
N ASP A 106 5.03 -23.59 -1.55
CA ASP A 106 5.04 -24.17 -0.20
C ASP A 106 4.88 -23.13 0.93
N GLY A 107 4.12 -22.06 0.68
CA GLY A 107 3.81 -21.02 1.66
C GLY A 107 4.89 -19.94 1.80
N LEU A 108 5.81 -19.84 0.83
CA LEU A 108 6.79 -18.76 0.78
C LEU A 108 6.12 -17.38 0.64
N VAL A 109 4.98 -17.25 -0.04
CA VAL A 109 4.26 -15.97 -0.13
C VAL A 109 3.71 -15.55 1.23
N CYS A 110 3.01 -16.43 1.95
CA CYS A 110 2.53 -16.14 3.30
C CYS A 110 3.68 -15.80 4.26
N SER A 111 4.79 -16.52 4.14
CA SER A 111 6.03 -16.24 4.86
C SER A 111 6.55 -14.83 4.57
N HIS A 112 6.59 -14.44 3.30
CA HIS A 112 6.97 -13.09 2.87
C HIS A 112 6.05 -12.02 3.45
N ILE A 113 4.72 -12.19 3.36
CA ILE A 113 3.75 -11.24 3.95
C ILE A 113 4.04 -11.00 5.43
N ILE A 114 4.27 -12.07 6.20
CA ILE A 114 4.62 -11.96 7.62
C ILE A 114 5.95 -11.22 7.81
N ALA A 115 6.96 -11.53 7.00
CA ALA A 115 8.25 -10.83 7.06
C ALA A 115 8.12 -9.33 6.74
N VAL A 116 7.27 -8.95 5.78
CA VAL A 116 6.98 -7.55 5.44
C VAL A 116 6.32 -6.83 6.62
N VAL A 117 5.32 -7.45 7.25
CA VAL A 117 4.63 -6.87 8.42
C VAL A 117 5.60 -6.63 9.57
N ILE A 118 6.53 -7.56 9.83
CA ILE A 118 7.58 -7.37 10.84
C ILE A 118 8.54 -6.26 10.42
N ALA A 119 9.02 -6.28 9.16
CA ALA A 119 9.96 -5.30 8.63
C ALA A 119 9.41 -3.86 8.72
N VAL A 120 8.13 -3.68 8.39
CA VAL A 120 7.39 -2.42 8.58
C VAL A 120 7.35 -2.03 10.05
N TYR A 121 6.96 -2.94 10.95
CA TYR A 121 6.76 -2.63 12.36
C TYR A 121 8.04 -2.13 13.05
N VAL A 122 9.18 -2.70 12.69
CA VAL A 122 10.47 -2.37 13.30
C VAL A 122 11.12 -1.12 12.68
N ASP A 123 10.61 -0.64 11.55
CA ASP A 123 11.06 0.56 10.88
C ASP A 123 10.82 1.82 11.73
N TRP A 124 11.79 2.73 11.73
CA TRP A 124 11.74 3.92 12.57
C TRP A 124 10.72 4.95 12.06
N GLU A 125 10.49 5.04 10.75
CA GLU A 125 9.47 5.94 10.18
C GLU A 125 8.09 5.47 10.59
N PHE A 126 7.83 4.16 10.54
CA PHE A 126 6.58 3.56 11.04
C PHE A 126 6.34 3.88 12.52
N LYS A 127 7.39 3.90 13.34
CA LYS A 127 7.24 4.19 14.79
C LYS A 127 6.80 5.63 15.09
N ILE A 128 7.07 6.58 14.20
CA ILE A 128 6.82 8.01 14.43
C ILE A 128 5.60 8.58 13.71
N ILE A 129 4.96 7.83 12.80
CA ILE A 129 3.67 8.25 12.22
C ILE A 129 2.52 8.08 13.23
N ASP A 130 1.37 8.67 12.92
CA ASP A 130 0.19 8.58 13.79
C ASP A 130 -0.47 7.19 13.76
N GLU A 131 -1.32 6.90 14.75
CA GLU A 131 -1.94 5.57 14.91
C GLU A 131 -2.85 5.17 13.76
N HIS A 132 -3.49 6.13 13.09
CA HIS A 132 -4.31 5.83 11.92
C HIS A 132 -3.41 5.36 10.77
N ASP A 133 -2.33 6.09 10.49
CA ASP A 133 -1.36 5.77 9.44
C ASP A 133 -0.66 4.42 9.71
N LYS A 134 -0.32 4.12 10.96
CA LYS A 134 0.20 2.79 11.36
C LYS A 134 -0.79 1.69 11.00
N ASN A 135 -2.06 1.88 11.34
CA ASN A 135 -3.11 0.89 11.07
C ASN A 135 -3.32 0.68 9.57
N VAL A 136 -3.32 1.76 8.77
CA VAL A 136 -3.39 1.71 7.30
C VAL A 136 -2.24 0.88 6.73
N ILE A 137 -1.00 1.16 7.14
CA ILE A 137 0.17 0.45 6.62
C ILE A 137 0.17 -1.03 7.03
N LEU A 138 -0.19 -1.36 8.28
CA LEU A 138 -0.23 -2.76 8.72
C LEU A 138 -1.24 -3.57 7.89
N TRP A 139 -2.44 -3.02 7.63
CA TRP A 139 -3.40 -3.67 6.75
C TRP A 139 -2.92 -3.77 5.31
N ALA A 140 -2.30 -2.72 4.77
CA ALA A 140 -1.70 -2.77 3.44
C ALA A 140 -0.62 -3.86 3.36
N ALA A 141 0.23 -3.98 4.38
CA ALA A 141 1.26 -5.00 4.46
C ALA A 141 0.68 -6.43 4.52
N LEU A 142 -0.43 -6.64 5.25
CA LEU A 142 -1.08 -7.94 5.34
C LEU A 142 -1.73 -8.39 4.01
N PHE A 143 -2.15 -7.43 3.17
CA PHE A 143 -2.88 -7.71 1.94
C PHE A 143 -2.10 -7.46 0.64
N HIS A 144 -0.87 -6.95 0.68
CA HIS A 144 -0.15 -6.54 -0.53
C HIS A 144 0.10 -7.69 -1.53
N ASP A 145 0.25 -8.91 -1.02
CA ASP A 145 0.56 -10.12 -1.79
C ASP A 145 -0.56 -11.19 -1.70
N VAL A 146 -1.79 -10.79 -1.36
CA VAL A 146 -2.94 -11.71 -1.17
C VAL A 146 -3.50 -12.34 -2.47
N ALA A 147 -2.86 -12.05 -3.61
CA ALA A 147 -3.17 -12.65 -4.90
C ALA A 147 -1.92 -12.77 -5.79
N LYS A 148 -0.79 -13.15 -5.21
CA LYS A 148 0.49 -13.32 -5.89
C LYS A 148 0.56 -14.69 -6.55
N ARG A 149 1.20 -14.78 -7.71
CA ARG A 149 1.23 -16.03 -8.49
C ARG A 149 2.43 -16.94 -8.20
N GLY A 150 3.46 -16.42 -7.54
CA GLY A 150 4.71 -17.12 -7.28
C GLY A 150 5.82 -16.18 -6.80
N PRO A 151 7.05 -16.66 -6.65
CA PRO A 151 8.17 -15.83 -6.24
C PRO A 151 8.68 -15.06 -7.46
N PRO A 152 9.45 -13.99 -7.26
CA PRO A 152 10.13 -13.36 -8.39
C PRO A 152 11.23 -14.30 -8.93
N GLU A 153 10.92 -15.08 -9.97
CA GLU A 153 11.99 -15.64 -10.82
C GLU A 153 12.61 -14.48 -11.62
N MET A 154 13.94 -14.43 -11.77
CA MET A 154 14.65 -13.24 -12.28
C MET A 154 14.16 -12.76 -13.67
N ASP A 155 13.57 -13.66 -14.47
CA ASP A 155 13.04 -13.36 -15.80
C ASP A 155 11.50 -13.27 -15.85
N THR A 156 10.81 -13.60 -14.76
CA THR A 156 9.34 -13.53 -14.63
C THR A 156 8.94 -13.04 -13.25
N LYS A 157 9.40 -11.83 -12.88
CA LYS A 157 8.71 -11.08 -11.81
C LYS A 157 7.21 -11.13 -12.10
N ASP A 158 6.38 -11.23 -11.06
CA ASP A 158 4.94 -11.06 -11.16
C ASP A 158 4.62 -9.56 -11.02
N PRO A 159 4.72 -8.70 -12.05
CA PRO A 159 4.40 -7.28 -11.90
C PRO A 159 2.90 -7.04 -11.69
N PHE A 160 2.08 -8.09 -11.71
CA PHE A 160 0.64 -8.00 -11.66
C PHE A 160 0.09 -8.08 -10.25
N HIS A 161 0.81 -8.71 -9.32
CA HIS A 161 0.33 -8.91 -7.96
C HIS A 161 -0.13 -7.63 -7.26
N PRO A 162 0.46 -6.44 -7.44
CA PRO A 162 -0.06 -5.23 -6.78
C PRO A 162 -1.52 -4.94 -7.20
N PHE A 163 -1.87 -5.16 -8.46
CA PHE A 163 -3.22 -4.96 -8.96
C PHE A 163 -4.16 -6.10 -8.55
N THR A 164 -3.75 -7.36 -8.74
CA THR A 164 -4.61 -8.49 -8.38
C THR A 164 -4.87 -8.51 -6.87
N SER A 165 -3.86 -8.20 -6.05
CA SER A 165 -3.99 -8.04 -4.60
C SER A 165 -4.87 -6.86 -4.22
N ALA A 166 -4.73 -5.70 -4.86
CA ALA A 166 -5.61 -4.55 -4.60
C ALA A 166 -7.08 -4.86 -4.92
N SER A 167 -7.33 -5.50 -6.07
CA SER A 167 -8.68 -5.96 -6.47
C SER A 167 -9.24 -6.96 -5.46
N LYS A 168 -8.40 -7.92 -5.03
CA LYS A 168 -8.80 -8.94 -4.05
C LYS A 168 -9.09 -8.31 -2.67
N ALA A 169 -8.20 -7.45 -2.18
CA ALA A 169 -8.37 -6.73 -0.91
C ALA A 169 -9.67 -5.92 -0.89
N LEU A 170 -10.00 -5.20 -1.97
CA LEU A 170 -11.26 -4.46 -2.08
C LEU A 170 -12.49 -5.38 -1.92
N ARG A 171 -12.47 -6.56 -2.55
CA ARG A 171 -13.53 -7.57 -2.40
C ARG A 171 -13.60 -8.15 -0.99
N ILE A 172 -12.46 -8.40 -0.36
CA ILE A 172 -12.40 -8.85 1.04
C ILE A 172 -13.03 -7.79 1.95
N PHE A 173 -12.68 -6.52 1.80
CA PHE A 173 -13.24 -5.43 2.60
C PHE A 173 -14.75 -5.25 2.38
N SER A 174 -15.24 -5.46 1.16
CA SER A 174 -16.67 -5.51 0.87
C SER A 174 -17.36 -6.71 1.53
N ARG A 175 -16.72 -7.89 1.53
CA ARG A 175 -17.21 -9.10 2.23
C ARG A 175 -17.28 -8.90 3.74
N LEU A 176 -16.31 -8.19 4.32
CA LEU A 176 -16.27 -7.81 5.74
C LEU A 176 -17.21 -6.66 6.11
N GLY A 177 -17.88 -6.04 5.13
CA GLY A 177 -18.79 -4.91 5.37
C GLY A 177 -18.07 -3.60 5.69
N TRP A 178 -16.76 -3.49 5.45
CA TRP A 178 -16.01 -2.25 5.64
C TRP A 178 -16.29 -1.23 4.54
N VAL A 179 -16.67 -1.74 3.38
CA VAL A 179 -17.14 -1.00 2.21
C VAL A 179 -18.56 -1.46 1.92
N THR A 180 -19.47 -0.53 1.65
CA THR A 180 -20.84 -0.88 1.27
C THR A 180 -20.82 -1.66 -0.03
N LYS A 181 -21.48 -2.83 -0.06
CA LYS A 181 -21.67 -3.61 -1.29
C LYS A 181 -22.46 -2.77 -2.29
N ASN A 182 -21.80 -2.37 -3.37
CA ASN A 182 -22.37 -1.59 -4.47
C ASN A 182 -21.69 -1.98 -5.79
N ASP A 183 -22.26 -1.58 -6.92
CA ASP A 183 -21.72 -1.90 -8.25
C ASP A 183 -20.32 -1.31 -8.46
N ALA A 184 -20.01 -0.16 -7.84
CA ALA A 184 -18.71 0.48 -7.95
C ALA A 184 -17.58 -0.37 -7.36
N VAL A 185 -17.83 -1.18 -6.33
CA VAL A 185 -16.84 -2.12 -5.79
C VAL A 185 -16.42 -3.15 -6.84
N GLU A 186 -17.37 -3.82 -7.47
CA GLU A 186 -17.05 -4.85 -8.47
C GLU A 186 -16.51 -4.25 -9.76
N GLU A 187 -16.99 -3.07 -10.16
CA GLU A 187 -16.48 -2.36 -11.31
C GLU A 187 -15.04 -1.88 -11.09
N ALA A 188 -14.74 -1.28 -9.93
CA ALA A 188 -13.37 -0.92 -9.53
C ALA A 188 -12.46 -2.16 -9.51
N ALA A 189 -12.89 -3.23 -8.83
CA ALA A 189 -12.13 -4.47 -8.73
C ALA A 189 -11.84 -5.09 -10.11
N LYS A 190 -12.80 -5.02 -11.03
CA LYS A 190 -12.64 -5.45 -12.42
C LYS A 190 -11.61 -4.59 -13.16
N TYR A 191 -11.74 -3.26 -13.15
CA TYR A 191 -10.79 -2.38 -13.84
C TYR A 191 -9.37 -2.50 -13.29
N ILE A 192 -9.22 -2.62 -11.97
CA ILE A 192 -7.91 -2.90 -11.34
C ILE A 192 -7.32 -4.19 -11.92
N ASN A 193 -8.09 -5.27 -11.94
CA ASN A 193 -7.64 -6.56 -12.44
C ASN A 193 -7.41 -6.59 -13.96
N GLU A 194 -7.99 -5.67 -14.72
CA GLU A 194 -7.76 -5.53 -16.17
C GLU A 194 -6.65 -4.51 -16.51
N SER A 195 -6.05 -3.87 -15.52
CA SER A 195 -4.98 -2.86 -15.71
C SER A 195 -3.59 -3.47 -15.93
N PHE A 196 -3.58 -4.72 -16.35
CA PHE A 196 -2.40 -5.38 -16.87
C PHE A 196 -2.76 -6.22 -18.09
N PHE A 197 -1.81 -6.36 -18.99
CA PHE A 197 -1.99 -7.21 -20.16
C PHE A 197 -0.70 -7.92 -20.53
N HIS A 198 -0.86 -9.13 -21.08
CA HIS A 198 0.22 -9.86 -21.70
C HIS A 198 0.32 -9.44 -23.17
N TYR A 199 1.49 -8.97 -23.61
CA TYR A 199 1.72 -8.66 -25.01
C TYR A 199 3.01 -9.27 -25.52
N LYS A 200 2.89 -10.29 -26.39
CA LYS A 200 3.88 -11.04 -27.21
C LYS A 200 5.25 -11.41 -26.59
N TRP A 201 5.90 -10.51 -25.87
CA TRP A 201 7.25 -10.61 -25.32
C TRP A 201 7.34 -10.15 -23.87
N GLY A 202 6.22 -9.83 -23.22
CA GLY A 202 6.26 -9.35 -21.85
C GLY A 202 4.92 -9.09 -21.20
N ASN A 203 5.07 -8.76 -19.92
CA ASN A 203 4.02 -8.39 -18.99
C ASN A 203 4.04 -6.86 -18.87
N PHE A 204 2.90 -6.20 -19.12
CA PHE A 204 2.80 -4.75 -19.06
C PHE A 204 1.71 -4.34 -18.07
N MET A 205 2.02 -3.36 -17.23
CA MET A 205 1.01 -2.64 -16.43
C MET A 205 0.50 -1.45 -17.26
N ASP A 206 -0.80 -1.21 -17.22
CA ASP A 206 -1.49 -0.16 -17.98
C ASP A 206 -2.05 0.92 -17.07
N ASN A 207 -1.24 1.94 -16.79
CA ASN A 207 -1.68 3.08 -15.98
C ASN A 207 -2.74 3.93 -16.69
N SER A 208 -3.02 3.73 -17.99
CA SER A 208 -4.06 4.47 -18.71
C SER A 208 -5.47 4.23 -18.17
N ARG A 209 -5.64 3.20 -17.33
CA ARG A 209 -6.90 2.89 -16.64
C ARG A 209 -7.05 3.58 -15.29
N LEU A 210 -6.00 4.20 -14.73
CA LEU A 210 -6.09 4.95 -13.47
C LEU A 210 -7.19 6.03 -13.47
N PRO A 211 -7.44 6.79 -14.57
CA PRO A 211 -8.57 7.71 -14.64
C PRO A 211 -9.94 7.08 -14.39
N MET A 212 -10.10 5.78 -14.67
CA MET A 212 -11.33 5.03 -14.39
C MET A 212 -11.29 4.37 -13.02
N ILE A 213 -10.17 3.71 -12.68
CA ILE A 213 -10.00 2.99 -11.40
C ILE A 213 -10.20 3.94 -10.22
N TYR A 214 -9.55 5.10 -10.25
CA TYR A 214 -9.42 5.92 -9.06
C TYR A 214 -10.75 6.55 -8.62
N PRO A 215 -11.55 7.17 -9.50
CA PRO A 215 -12.88 7.64 -9.13
C PRO A 215 -13.83 6.50 -8.73
N LEU A 216 -13.75 5.33 -9.40
CA LEU A 216 -14.55 4.17 -9.00
C LEU A 216 -14.16 3.67 -7.62
N LEU A 217 -12.88 3.65 -7.29
CA LEU A 217 -12.40 3.26 -5.96
C LEU A 217 -12.88 4.26 -4.90
N LEU A 218 -12.80 5.57 -5.16
CA LEU A 218 -13.33 6.61 -4.29
C LEU A 218 -14.84 6.43 -4.05
N LYS A 219 -15.61 6.18 -5.12
CA LYS A 219 -17.06 5.92 -5.04
C LYS A 219 -17.37 4.63 -4.29
N ALA A 220 -16.62 3.57 -4.57
CA ALA A 220 -16.73 2.28 -3.88
C ALA A 220 -16.57 2.49 -2.37
N THR A 221 -15.57 3.25 -1.94
CA THR A 221 -15.31 3.56 -0.52
C THR A 221 -16.19 4.67 0.06
N GLY A 222 -17.14 5.21 -0.70
CA GLY A 222 -18.07 6.26 -0.24
C GLY A 222 -17.44 7.64 -0.02
N LEU A 223 -16.26 7.90 -0.61
CA LEU A 223 -15.57 9.18 -0.50
C LEU A 223 -16.12 10.24 -1.49
N ILE A 224 -16.75 9.78 -2.57
CA ILE A 224 -17.47 10.61 -3.53
C ILE A 224 -18.78 9.93 -3.90
N GLU A 225 -19.79 10.72 -4.27
CA GLU A 225 -21.06 10.20 -4.80
C GLU A 225 -20.99 10.02 -6.33
N GLU A 226 -20.39 11.00 -7.01
CA GLU A 226 -20.28 11.06 -8.46
C GLU A 226 -18.83 11.15 -8.93
N ILE A 227 -18.52 10.42 -10.00
CA ILE A 227 -17.16 10.23 -10.54
C ILE A 227 -16.61 11.54 -11.12
N GLU A 228 -17.48 12.36 -11.69
CA GLU A 228 -17.18 13.63 -12.38
C GLU A 228 -16.59 14.68 -11.43
N ASN A 229 -16.76 14.53 -10.11
CA ASN A 229 -16.29 15.47 -9.11
C ASN A 229 -14.81 15.28 -8.71
N PHE A 230 -14.09 14.33 -9.33
CA PHE A 230 -12.70 14.03 -8.96
C PHE A 230 -11.67 14.97 -9.61
N SER A 231 -11.11 15.89 -8.79
CA SER A 231 -10.01 16.78 -9.15
C SER A 231 -8.64 16.20 -8.78
N THR A 232 -8.31 16.04 -7.51
CA THR A 232 -7.05 15.43 -7.05
C THR A 232 -7.29 14.67 -5.75
N TYR A 233 -6.49 13.64 -5.49
CA TYR A 233 -6.58 12.94 -4.20
C TYR A 233 -6.25 13.86 -3.02
N ARG A 234 -5.31 14.78 -3.17
CA ARG A 234 -4.95 15.76 -2.13
C ARG A 234 -6.16 16.60 -1.70
N GLU A 235 -7.00 17.02 -2.63
CA GLU A 235 -8.22 17.78 -2.31
C GLU A 235 -9.20 16.94 -1.48
N ILE A 236 -9.34 15.64 -1.80
CA ILE A 236 -10.16 14.71 -1.02
C ILE A 236 -9.57 14.52 0.37
N GLU A 237 -8.28 14.21 0.48
CA GLU A 237 -7.59 14.04 1.76
C GLU A 237 -7.76 15.25 2.68
N MET A 238 -7.79 16.47 2.12
CA MET A 238 -8.03 17.70 2.88
C MET A 238 -9.50 17.94 3.24
N ALA A 239 -10.43 17.37 2.48
CA ALA A 239 -11.87 17.61 2.62
C ALA A 239 -12.58 16.60 3.54
N VAL A 240 -12.05 15.39 3.69
CA VAL A 240 -12.67 14.34 4.51
C VAL A 240 -11.87 14.02 5.77
N PRO A 241 -12.51 13.56 6.85
CA PRO A 241 -11.81 13.00 8.00
C PRO A 241 -10.93 11.81 7.59
N LYS A 242 -9.73 11.70 8.16
CA LYS A 242 -8.78 10.60 7.87
C LYS A 242 -9.41 9.22 8.02
N GLU A 243 -10.27 9.07 9.02
CA GLU A 243 -10.98 7.83 9.31
C GLU A 243 -11.78 7.30 8.10
N GLN A 244 -12.31 8.19 7.27
CA GLN A 244 -13.05 7.82 6.05
C GLN A 244 -12.11 7.37 4.91
N LEU A 245 -10.85 7.81 4.91
CA LEU A 245 -9.85 7.44 3.91
C LEU A 245 -9.30 6.02 4.11
N PHE A 246 -9.57 5.41 5.26
CA PHE A 246 -8.91 4.20 5.73
C PHE A 246 -8.86 3.06 4.69
N VAL A 247 -10.01 2.59 4.19
CA VAL A 247 -10.05 1.46 3.25
C VAL A 247 -9.47 1.86 1.90
N PHE A 248 -9.76 3.08 1.47
CA PHE A 248 -9.25 3.64 0.22
C PHE A 248 -7.72 3.62 0.19
N GLU A 249 -7.09 4.11 1.26
CA GLU A 249 -5.64 4.21 1.37
C GLU A 249 -4.97 2.85 1.44
N ILE A 250 -5.57 1.86 2.12
CA ILE A 250 -5.05 0.49 2.12
C ILE A 250 -4.98 -0.04 0.69
N VAL A 251 -6.08 0.06 -0.08
CA VAL A 251 -6.13 -0.42 -1.46
C VAL A 251 -5.19 0.38 -2.37
N ALA A 252 -5.11 1.71 -2.18
CA ALA A 252 -4.21 2.57 -2.95
C ALA A 252 -2.73 2.28 -2.67
N ILE A 253 -2.35 1.99 -1.41
CA ILE A 253 -0.99 1.60 -1.06
C ILE A 253 -0.65 0.25 -1.70
N ILE A 254 -1.53 -0.74 -1.61
CA ILE A 254 -1.34 -2.04 -2.29
C ILE A 254 -1.19 -1.84 -3.80
N LEU A 255 -2.01 -0.99 -4.41
CA LEU A 255 -1.92 -0.70 -5.84
C LEU A 255 -0.58 -0.04 -6.22
N PHE A 256 -0.11 0.92 -5.42
CA PHE A 256 1.03 1.76 -5.78
C PHE A 256 2.37 1.36 -5.20
N HIS A 257 2.44 0.37 -4.30
CA HIS A 257 3.71 0.05 -3.64
C HIS A 257 4.83 -0.35 -4.59
N GLN A 258 4.54 -0.88 -5.79
CA GLN A 258 5.54 -1.14 -6.85
C GLN A 258 5.34 -0.26 -8.09
N SER A 259 4.66 0.88 -7.95
CA SER A 259 4.42 1.83 -9.03
C SER A 259 5.32 3.06 -8.98
N PHE A 260 6.10 3.25 -7.91
CA PHE A 260 7.09 4.32 -7.79
C PHE A 260 8.49 3.82 -8.10
N ASP A 261 9.17 4.46 -9.06
CA ASP A 261 10.52 4.06 -9.48
C ASP A 261 11.58 4.45 -8.43
N PHE A 262 11.69 3.65 -7.36
CA PHE A 262 12.60 3.92 -6.25
C PHE A 262 14.08 3.60 -6.57
N ASP A 263 14.36 2.77 -7.57
CA ASP A 263 15.71 2.37 -7.96
C ASP A 263 15.88 2.35 -9.48
N PRO A 264 16.58 3.34 -10.07
CA PRO A 264 16.84 3.39 -11.52
C PRO A 264 17.58 2.18 -12.08
N LYS A 265 18.25 1.37 -11.24
CA LYS A 265 18.91 0.13 -11.67
C LYS A 265 17.91 -1.01 -11.89
N TYR A 266 16.79 -0.98 -11.18
CA TYR A 266 15.74 -1.97 -11.24
C TYR A 266 14.39 -1.27 -11.40
N PRO A 267 14.18 -0.59 -12.54
CA PRO A 267 12.96 0.19 -12.73
C PRO A 267 11.74 -0.71 -12.66
N ASN A 268 10.64 -0.18 -12.13
CA ASN A 268 9.36 -0.85 -12.22
C ASN A 268 8.92 -0.95 -13.68
N PHE A 269 8.08 -1.92 -14.01
CA PHE A 269 7.64 -2.16 -15.38
C PHE A 269 6.91 -0.97 -16.00
N THR A 270 6.03 -0.32 -15.21
CA THR A 270 5.31 0.89 -15.65
C THR A 270 5.19 1.87 -14.48
N PRO A 271 6.24 2.65 -14.16
CA PRO A 271 6.18 3.60 -13.06
C PRO A 271 5.15 4.69 -13.34
N LEU A 272 4.52 5.21 -12.28
CA LEU A 272 3.64 6.37 -12.38
C LEU A 272 4.41 7.56 -12.95
N LYS A 273 3.79 8.23 -13.91
CA LYS A 273 4.25 9.51 -14.41
C LYS A 273 4.03 10.60 -13.36
N TYR A 274 4.73 11.69 -13.57
CA TYR A 274 4.72 12.81 -12.64
C TYR A 274 3.33 13.41 -12.40
N ASP A 275 2.60 13.67 -13.47
CA ASP A 275 1.22 14.14 -13.44
C ASP A 275 0.27 13.14 -12.78
N GLU A 276 0.49 11.84 -12.99
CA GLU A 276 -0.26 10.76 -12.32
C GLU A 276 0.00 10.77 -10.80
N ILE A 277 1.25 10.95 -10.36
CA ILE A 277 1.60 11.07 -8.94
C ILE A 277 0.87 12.26 -8.31
N LEU A 278 0.89 13.44 -8.94
CA LEU A 278 0.20 14.63 -8.42
C LEU A 278 -1.33 14.46 -8.40
N LYS A 279 -1.89 13.76 -9.39
CA LYS A 279 -3.34 13.55 -9.52
C LYS A 279 -3.86 12.54 -8.49
N TYR A 280 -3.18 11.42 -8.33
CA TYR A 280 -3.67 10.23 -7.62
C TYR A 280 -3.01 10.01 -6.26
N THR A 281 -2.20 10.94 -5.77
CA THR A 281 -1.55 10.79 -4.46
C THR A 281 -1.46 12.12 -3.71
N SER A 282 -0.98 12.04 -2.46
CA SER A 282 -0.69 13.18 -1.60
C SER A 282 0.71 13.04 -0.99
N PRO A 283 1.30 14.11 -0.44
CA PRO A 283 2.56 14.00 0.28
C PRO A 283 2.54 12.96 1.41
N ARG A 284 1.39 12.79 2.08
CA ARG A 284 1.24 11.79 3.14
C ARG A 284 1.16 10.39 2.55
N LEU A 285 0.30 10.15 1.55
CA LEU A 285 0.18 8.83 0.92
C LEU A 285 1.51 8.35 0.30
N VAL A 286 2.28 9.25 -0.33
CA VAL A 286 3.62 8.93 -0.85
C VAL A 286 4.56 8.42 0.25
N LYS A 287 4.51 9.01 1.46
CA LYS A 287 5.30 8.52 2.60
C LYS A 287 4.83 7.15 3.08
N LEU A 288 3.52 6.91 3.14
CA LEU A 288 2.99 5.60 3.53
C LEU A 288 3.41 4.51 2.54
N VAL A 289 3.33 4.80 1.23
CA VAL A 289 3.80 3.89 0.19
C VAL A 289 5.30 3.63 0.30
N SER A 290 6.10 4.66 0.61
CA SER A 290 7.54 4.53 0.85
C SER A 290 7.85 3.58 2.01
N ILE A 291 7.14 3.69 3.14
CA ILE A 291 7.32 2.79 4.30
C ILE A 291 6.96 1.35 3.91
N MET A 292 5.83 1.17 3.23
CA MET A 292 5.41 -0.15 2.75
C MET A 292 6.44 -0.77 1.80
N HIS A 293 6.93 0.00 0.82
CA HIS A 293 7.93 -0.49 -0.14
C HIS A 293 9.28 -0.82 0.52
N LYS A 294 9.67 -0.07 1.57
CA LYS A 294 10.86 -0.42 2.39
C LYS A 294 10.66 -1.75 3.10
N GLY A 295 9.48 -1.97 3.69
CA GLY A 295 9.14 -3.23 4.33
C GLY A 295 9.17 -4.40 3.35
N ASP A 296 8.56 -4.25 2.18
CA ASP A 296 8.52 -5.24 1.10
C ASP A 296 9.93 -5.63 0.61
N ASN A 297 10.80 -4.66 0.35
CA ASN A 297 12.17 -4.97 -0.08
C ASN A 297 13.07 -5.45 1.07
N GLY A 298 12.84 -4.94 2.27
CA GLY A 298 13.59 -5.28 3.47
C GLY A 298 13.35 -6.71 3.94
N SER A 299 12.14 -7.24 3.74
CA SER A 299 11.74 -8.57 4.17
C SER A 299 12.60 -9.69 3.56
N TYR A 300 13.04 -9.55 2.29
CA TYR A 300 13.95 -10.51 1.64
C TYR A 300 15.31 -10.62 2.31
N ASN A 301 15.72 -9.59 3.06
CA ASN A 301 16.97 -9.56 3.79
C ASN A 301 16.76 -9.84 5.28
N PHE A 302 15.53 -10.11 5.72
CA PHE A 302 15.22 -10.33 7.11
C PHE A 302 15.80 -11.66 7.60
N PRO A 303 16.25 -11.78 8.87
CA PRO A 303 16.40 -10.73 9.91
C PRO A 303 17.75 -9.97 9.93
N LEU A 304 18.42 -9.75 8.80
CA LEU A 304 19.68 -8.99 8.83
C LEU A 304 19.48 -7.57 9.37
N PRO A 305 20.49 -7.00 10.09
CA PRO A 305 20.42 -5.65 10.63
C PRO A 305 20.01 -4.60 9.59
N MET A 306 19.05 -3.73 9.94
CA MET A 306 18.48 -2.72 9.03
C MET A 306 19.53 -1.75 8.45
N ASN A 307 20.64 -1.51 9.16
CA ASN A 307 21.73 -0.65 8.68
C ASN A 307 22.44 -1.18 7.42
N LYS A 308 22.16 -2.43 7.01
CA LYS A 308 22.66 -3.03 5.76
C LYS A 308 21.68 -2.91 4.59
N TRP A 309 20.50 -2.34 4.80
CA TRP A 309 19.49 -2.19 3.76
C TRP A 309 19.82 -1.01 2.86
N THR A 310 20.79 -1.20 1.97
CA THR A 310 21.19 -0.18 0.98
C THR A 310 20.03 0.31 0.13
N PHE A 311 19.01 -0.53 -0.06
CA PHE A 311 17.78 -0.21 -0.77
C PHE A 311 16.91 0.82 -0.03
N GLY A 312 16.83 0.76 1.31
CA GLY A 312 16.04 1.69 2.11
C GLY A 312 16.42 3.16 1.90
N ARG A 313 17.72 3.45 1.80
CA ARG A 313 18.22 4.81 1.52
C ARG A 313 17.85 5.30 0.11
N ARG A 314 17.78 4.41 -0.88
CA ARG A 314 17.36 4.78 -2.25
C ARG A 314 15.90 5.20 -2.25
N ILE A 315 15.06 4.41 -1.58
CA ILE A 315 13.64 4.73 -1.38
C ILE A 315 13.51 6.11 -0.71
N GLU A 316 14.22 6.39 0.38
CA GLU A 316 14.19 7.69 1.08
C GLU A 316 14.53 8.87 0.16
N ASN A 317 15.58 8.71 -0.65
CA ASN A 317 16.04 9.75 -1.56
C ASN A 317 14.99 10.01 -2.64
N THR A 318 14.45 8.96 -3.25
CA THR A 318 13.40 9.09 -4.28
C THR A 318 12.11 9.63 -3.69
N THR A 319 11.68 9.17 -2.51
CA THR A 319 10.55 9.75 -1.76
C THR A 319 10.77 11.24 -1.54
N THR A 320 11.97 11.67 -1.11
CA THR A 320 12.31 13.08 -0.95
C THR A 320 12.22 13.85 -2.26
N GLN A 321 12.64 13.26 -3.39
CA GLN A 321 12.51 13.87 -4.71
C GLN A 321 11.04 14.02 -5.11
N ILE A 322 10.24 12.96 -4.96
CA ILE A 322 8.80 12.97 -5.26
C ILE A 322 8.11 14.06 -4.41
N LEU A 323 8.43 14.16 -3.13
CA LEU A 323 7.81 15.14 -2.23
C LEU A 323 8.13 16.61 -2.59
N ARG A 324 9.20 16.89 -3.34
CA ARG A 324 9.52 18.26 -3.78
C ARG A 324 8.53 18.81 -4.79
N PHE A 325 7.81 17.93 -5.46
CA PHE A 325 6.85 18.28 -6.49
C PHE A 325 5.49 18.76 -5.98
N PHE A 326 5.18 18.48 -4.71
CA PHE A 326 3.96 18.94 -4.07
C PHE A 326 4.06 20.35 -3.47
N LYS A 327 5.23 20.97 -3.58
CA LYS A 327 5.54 22.35 -3.17
C LYS A 327 5.27 23.30 -4.32
#